data_AF-A0A9Q9K8Y5-F1
#
_entry.id   AF-A0A9Q9K8Y5-F1
#
_cell.length_a   1.000
_cell.length_b   1.000
_cell.length_c   1.000
_cell.angle_alpha   90.00
_cell.angle_beta   90.00
_cell.angle_gamma   90.00
#
_symmetry.space_group_name_H-M   'P 1'
#
loop_
_entity.id
_entity.type
_entity.pdbx_description
1 polymer ?
#
loop_
_entity_poly.entity_id
_entity_poly.type
_entity_poly.pdbx_seq_one_letter_code
_entity_poly.pdbx_strand_id
1 'polypeptide(L)'
;MSEQPWLISPIPISIFLLCMITGLYLLSYYYRSHPILSALNIAFNYIPVLTHEFGHVLFNRLSGGRVLDFVVVMTRRERQETGQQGYAVTQSKSRIGQIFTTIGGYIMPPLMLSIGLIMQSKGQGVIFILLYVAIFLYFTFVTSRKVAPMMIIAFLCLIVYLGLQSENLHNYSLIYLLVYHWLLGTLLGEVIQSSITIAQLTFARPQPNWDGTALRNITHVPTFVFSSLWILLNGASIYFLFDQLFTGPYTLSLILI
;
A
#
# COMPACT_ATOMS: atom_id res chain seq x y z
N MET A 1 5.55 -9.03 34.26
CA MET A 1 5.38 -9.43 32.85
C MET A 1 6.58 -8.89 32.11
N SER A 2 7.43 -9.76 31.55
CA SER A 2 8.66 -9.36 30.87
C SER A 2 8.31 -8.48 29.67
N GLU A 3 8.63 -7.19 29.75
CA GLU A 3 8.67 -6.34 28.55
C GLU A 3 9.69 -6.97 27.63
N GLN A 4 9.21 -7.48 26.51
CA GLN A 4 10.04 -8.12 25.50
C GLN A 4 10.75 -7.01 24.71
N PRO A 5 12.04 -6.74 24.97
CA PRO A 5 12.72 -5.56 24.43
C PRO A 5 13.06 -5.69 22.94
N TRP A 6 12.78 -6.85 22.34
CA TRP A 6 13.22 -7.22 20.99
C TRP A 6 12.31 -6.75 19.84
N LEU A 7 11.23 -6.00 20.12
CA LEU A 7 10.34 -5.43 19.08
C LEU A 7 10.16 -3.92 19.21
N ILE A 8 10.83 -3.30 20.17
CA ILE A 8 10.80 -1.85 20.37
C ILE A 8 11.67 -1.22 19.28
N SER A 9 11.06 -0.33 18.52
CA SER A 9 11.65 0.36 17.37
C SER A 9 10.92 1.70 17.20
N PRO A 10 11.14 2.65 18.11
CA PRO A 10 10.43 3.92 18.10
C PRO A 10 10.84 4.74 16.87
N ILE A 11 9.85 5.26 16.17
CA ILE A 11 10.05 6.13 15.01
C ILE A 11 9.18 7.37 15.21
N PRO A 12 9.76 8.57 15.39
CA PRO A 12 8.96 9.79 15.35
C PRO A 12 8.44 9.99 13.93
N ILE A 13 7.14 10.28 13.78
CA ILE A 13 6.62 10.66 12.46
C ILE A 13 6.92 12.14 12.22
N SER A 14 7.72 12.42 11.19
CA SER A 14 7.88 13.75 10.63
C SER A 14 6.78 14.02 9.62
N ILE A 15 5.87 14.94 9.96
CA ILE A 15 4.79 15.38 9.07
C ILE A 15 5.37 15.94 7.76
N PHE A 16 6.44 16.73 7.86
CA PHE A 16 7.10 17.29 6.68
C PHE A 16 7.61 16.20 5.73
N LEU A 17 8.32 15.20 6.26
CA LEU A 17 8.86 14.09 5.45
C LEU A 17 7.72 13.27 4.82
N LEU A 18 6.67 12.98 5.58
CA LEU A 18 5.50 12.25 5.10
C LEU A 18 4.80 13.00 3.97
N CYS A 19 4.54 14.30 4.14
CA CYS A 19 3.94 15.16 3.12
C CYS A 19 4.84 15.29 1.88
N MET A 20 6.16 15.42 2.06
CA MET A 20 7.11 15.50 0.96
C MET A 20 7.09 14.23 0.10
N ILE A 21 7.17 13.05 0.72
CA ILE A 21 7.14 11.76 0.01
C ILE A 21 5.79 11.58 -0.70
N THR A 22 4.68 11.90 -0.02
CA THR A 22 3.33 11.85 -0.59
C THR A 22 3.21 12.79 -1.79
N GLY A 23 3.74 14.01 -1.69
CA GLY A 23 3.77 14.99 -2.78
C GLY A 23 4.58 14.49 -3.98
N LEU A 24 5.76 13.91 -3.73
CA LEU A 24 6.60 13.30 -4.78
C LEU A 24 5.89 12.12 -5.45
N TYR A 25 5.19 11.28 -4.68
CA TYR A 25 4.36 10.19 -5.21
C TYR A 25 3.32 10.74 -6.20
N LEU A 26 2.49 11.68 -5.75
CA LEU A 26 1.41 12.26 -6.54
C LEU A 26 1.93 13.00 -7.78
N LEU A 27 3.04 13.74 -7.64
CA LEU A 27 3.70 14.43 -8.75
C LEU A 27 4.21 13.43 -9.80
N SER A 28 4.86 12.36 -9.37
CA SER A 28 5.37 11.32 -10.28
C SER A 28 4.22 10.63 -11.03
N TYR A 29 3.08 10.42 -10.37
CA TYR A 29 1.88 9.86 -10.96
C TYR A 29 1.27 10.78 -12.02
N TYR A 30 1.09 12.06 -11.69
CA TYR A 30 0.46 13.02 -12.58
C TYR A 30 1.27 13.24 -13.86
N TYR A 31 2.61 13.33 -13.73
CA TYR A 31 3.52 13.58 -14.85
C TYR A 31 4.21 12.32 -15.38
N ARG A 32 3.60 11.14 -15.21
CA ARG A 32 4.14 9.84 -15.66
C ARG A 32 4.39 9.73 -17.17
N SER A 33 3.94 10.68 -17.97
CA SER A 33 4.28 10.78 -19.39
C SER A 33 5.77 11.10 -19.61
N HIS A 34 6.41 11.84 -18.69
CA HIS A 34 7.84 12.15 -18.74
C HIS A 34 8.69 10.93 -18.34
N PRO A 35 9.83 10.64 -19.02
CA PRO A 35 10.62 9.43 -18.76
C PRO A 35 11.14 9.30 -17.32
N ILE A 36 11.67 10.37 -16.74
CA ILE A 36 12.22 10.39 -15.37
C ILE A 36 11.11 10.17 -14.35
N LEU A 37 10.01 10.91 -14.48
CA LEU A 37 8.86 10.81 -13.58
C LEU A 37 8.12 9.48 -13.74
N SER A 38 8.13 8.87 -14.92
CA SER A 38 7.65 7.51 -15.13
C SER A 38 8.46 6.48 -14.35
N ALA A 39 9.79 6.61 -14.31
CA ALA A 39 10.66 5.70 -13.55
C ALA A 39 10.43 5.86 -12.05
N LEU A 40 10.35 7.10 -11.57
CA LEU A 40 9.99 7.40 -10.18
C LEU A 40 8.60 6.84 -9.83
N ASN A 41 7.62 7.04 -10.70
CA ASN A 41 6.28 6.49 -10.53
C ASN A 41 6.30 4.96 -10.42
N ILE A 42 7.09 4.26 -11.23
CA ILE A 42 7.22 2.79 -11.12
C ILE A 42 7.78 2.39 -9.75
N ALA A 43 8.83 3.06 -9.28
CA ALA A 43 9.44 2.77 -7.98
C ALA A 43 8.50 3.07 -6.81
N PHE A 44 7.88 4.25 -6.81
CA PHE A 44 6.98 4.70 -5.76
C PHE A 44 5.67 3.88 -5.70
N ASN A 45 5.10 3.49 -6.85
CA ASN A 45 3.87 2.70 -6.89
C ASN A 45 4.08 1.20 -6.60
N TYR A 46 5.33 0.72 -6.53
CA TYR A 46 5.55 -0.72 -6.41
C TYR A 46 4.87 -1.31 -5.17
N ILE A 47 5.09 -0.70 -4.00
CA ILE A 47 4.49 -1.15 -2.74
C ILE A 47 2.97 -0.96 -2.73
N PRO A 48 2.42 0.21 -3.11
CA PRO A 48 0.97 0.38 -3.21
C PRO A 48 0.27 -0.59 -4.15
N VAL A 49 0.77 -0.75 -5.39
CA VAL A 49 0.20 -1.69 -6.37
C VAL A 49 0.28 -3.11 -5.85
N LEU A 50 1.43 -3.52 -5.29
CA LEU A 50 1.56 -4.83 -4.68
C LEU A 50 0.55 -5.03 -3.55
N THR A 51 0.35 -4.00 -2.73
CA THR A 51 -0.61 -4.04 -1.61
C THR A 51 -2.04 -4.20 -2.13
N HIS A 52 -2.41 -3.46 -3.18
CA HIS A 52 -3.71 -3.57 -3.85
C HIS A 52 -3.94 -4.97 -4.41
N GLU A 53 -3.03 -5.46 -5.25
CA GLU A 53 -3.16 -6.78 -5.87
C GLU A 53 -3.13 -7.91 -4.84
N PHE A 54 -2.32 -7.76 -3.77
CA PHE A 54 -2.34 -8.68 -2.65
C PHE A 54 -3.70 -8.71 -1.94
N GLY A 55 -4.43 -7.60 -1.90
CA GLY A 55 -5.81 -7.56 -1.43
C GLY A 55 -6.73 -8.50 -2.22
N HIS A 56 -6.64 -8.49 -3.56
CA HIS A 56 -7.37 -9.46 -4.39
C HIS A 56 -6.98 -10.90 -4.06
N VAL A 57 -5.69 -11.17 -4.00
CA VAL A 57 -5.13 -12.50 -3.69
C VAL A 57 -5.60 -13.02 -2.33
N LEU A 58 -5.50 -12.19 -1.28
CA LEU A 58 -5.86 -12.56 0.08
C LEU A 58 -7.34 -12.89 0.19
N PHE A 59 -8.21 -12.01 -0.31
CA PHE A 59 -9.66 -12.21 -0.25
C PHE A 59 -10.12 -13.37 -1.15
N ASN A 60 -9.44 -13.58 -2.28
CA ASN A 60 -9.68 -14.76 -3.10
C ASN A 60 -9.38 -16.05 -2.34
N ARG A 61 -8.24 -16.13 -1.67
CA ARG A 61 -7.85 -17.31 -0.87
C ARG A 61 -8.78 -17.52 0.32
N LEU A 62 -9.16 -16.46 1.03
CA LEU A 62 -10.12 -16.52 2.15
C LEU A 62 -11.50 -17.01 1.70
N SER A 63 -11.93 -16.67 0.49
CA SER A 63 -13.17 -17.18 -0.11
C SER A 63 -13.05 -18.59 -0.74
N GLY A 64 -11.89 -19.25 -0.56
CA GLY A 64 -11.62 -20.61 -1.04
C GLY A 64 -11.15 -20.70 -2.49
N GLY A 65 -10.85 -19.57 -3.13
CA GLY A 65 -10.32 -19.48 -4.49
C GLY A 65 -8.85 -19.91 -4.64
N ARG A 66 -8.36 -19.84 -5.88
CA ARG A 66 -6.97 -20.15 -6.25
C ARG A 66 -6.35 -18.96 -6.94
N VAL A 67 -5.07 -18.74 -6.67
CA VAL A 67 -4.28 -17.67 -7.29
C VAL A 67 -3.32 -18.36 -8.25
N LEU A 68 -3.35 -17.96 -9.51
CA LEU A 68 -2.54 -18.57 -10.57
C LEU A 68 -1.25 -17.81 -10.79
N ASP A 69 -1.36 -16.48 -10.86
CA ASP A 69 -0.21 -15.60 -10.98
C ASP A 69 -0.56 -14.25 -10.36
N PHE A 70 0.47 -13.53 -9.98
CA PHE A 70 0.39 -12.17 -9.48
C PHE A 70 1.64 -11.46 -9.96
N VAL A 71 1.50 -10.34 -10.66
CA VAL A 71 2.60 -9.62 -11.29
C VAL A 71 2.49 -8.13 -11.02
N VAL A 72 3.62 -7.51 -10.67
CA VAL A 72 3.78 -6.05 -10.66
C VAL A 72 4.61 -5.64 -11.86
N VAL A 73 4.10 -4.71 -12.67
CA VAL A 73 4.73 -4.29 -13.91
C VAL A 73 5.85 -3.30 -13.63
N MET A 74 7.08 -3.69 -13.97
CA MET A 74 8.32 -2.97 -13.64
C MET A 74 8.89 -2.11 -14.78
N THR A 75 8.35 -2.22 -15.99
CA THR A 75 8.89 -1.49 -17.14
C THR A 75 7.87 -0.50 -17.69
N ARG A 76 8.34 0.68 -18.10
CA ARG A 76 7.51 1.71 -18.72
C ARG A 76 6.84 1.19 -20.00
N ARG A 77 7.60 0.43 -20.81
CA ARG A 77 7.12 -0.15 -22.06
C ARG A 77 5.90 -1.05 -21.83
N GLU A 78 6.00 -1.99 -20.89
CA GLU A 78 4.88 -2.89 -20.59
C GLU A 78 3.67 -2.14 -20.02
N ARG A 79 3.86 -1.13 -19.16
CA ARG A 79 2.76 -0.30 -18.66
C ARG A 79 2.06 0.48 -19.78
N GLN A 80 2.80 0.92 -20.80
CA GLN A 80 2.23 1.63 -21.96
C GLN A 80 1.50 0.67 -22.92
N GLU A 81 2.02 -0.53 -23.11
CA GLU A 81 1.42 -1.56 -23.97
C GLU A 81 0.15 -2.15 -23.35
N THR A 82 0.13 -2.38 -22.04
CA THR A 82 -0.97 -3.06 -21.32
C THR A 82 -1.94 -2.11 -20.62
N GLY A 83 -1.51 -0.88 -20.32
CA GLY A 83 -2.26 0.05 -19.46
C GLY A 83 -2.30 -0.36 -17.98
N GLN A 84 -1.67 -1.46 -17.60
CA GLN A 84 -1.72 -2.03 -16.25
C GLN A 84 -0.46 -1.70 -15.45
N GLN A 85 -0.62 -1.49 -14.14
CA GLN A 85 0.51 -1.29 -13.21
C GLN A 85 0.87 -2.58 -12.46
N GLY A 86 -0.12 -3.46 -12.29
CA GLY A 86 -0.04 -4.80 -11.75
C GLY A 86 -1.30 -5.56 -12.15
N TYR A 87 -1.29 -6.87 -11.96
CA TYR A 87 -2.47 -7.71 -12.11
C TYR A 87 -2.32 -9.01 -11.30
N ALA A 88 -3.41 -9.43 -10.69
CA ALA A 88 -3.56 -10.75 -10.08
C ALA A 88 -4.51 -11.63 -10.91
N VAL A 89 -4.00 -12.78 -11.36
CA VAL A 89 -4.81 -13.81 -12.02
C VAL A 89 -5.40 -14.72 -10.95
N THR A 90 -6.66 -14.47 -10.60
CA THR A 90 -7.39 -15.23 -9.58
C THR A 90 -8.51 -16.07 -10.18
N GLN A 91 -8.76 -17.23 -9.57
CA GLN A 91 -9.85 -18.13 -9.89
C GLN A 91 -10.77 -18.25 -8.67
N SER A 92 -11.90 -17.55 -8.73
CA SER A 92 -12.92 -17.62 -7.68
C SER A 92 -13.77 -18.88 -7.83
N LYS A 93 -14.04 -19.58 -6.72
CA LYS A 93 -14.92 -20.77 -6.73
C LYS A 93 -16.40 -20.43 -6.81
N SER A 94 -16.80 -19.23 -6.43
CA SER A 94 -18.19 -18.79 -6.36
C SER A 94 -18.32 -17.31 -6.72
N ARG A 95 -19.54 -16.91 -7.11
CA ARG A 95 -19.90 -15.51 -7.38
C ARG A 95 -19.63 -14.60 -6.17
N ILE A 96 -19.94 -15.09 -4.97
CA ILE A 96 -19.67 -14.40 -3.71
C ILE A 96 -18.16 -14.24 -3.50
N GLY A 97 -17.38 -15.29 -3.75
CA GLY A 97 -15.92 -15.21 -3.68
C GLY A 97 -15.32 -14.21 -4.66
N GLN A 98 -15.90 -14.08 -5.85
CA GLN A 98 -15.49 -13.05 -6.81
C GLN A 98 -15.79 -11.64 -6.30
N ILE A 99 -16.97 -11.41 -5.68
CA ILE A 99 -17.31 -10.12 -5.05
C ILE A 99 -16.29 -9.77 -3.96
N PHE A 100 -15.99 -10.69 -3.04
CA PHE A 100 -15.00 -10.47 -1.98
C PHE A 100 -13.60 -10.21 -2.55
N THR A 101 -13.18 -10.98 -3.56
CA THR A 101 -11.90 -10.80 -4.25
C THR A 101 -11.80 -9.38 -4.81
N THR A 102 -12.80 -8.93 -5.56
CA THR A 102 -12.79 -7.60 -6.20
C THR A 102 -12.83 -6.46 -5.17
N ILE A 103 -13.56 -6.61 -4.08
CA ILE A 103 -13.58 -5.63 -2.98
C ILE A 103 -12.22 -5.55 -2.26
N GLY A 104 -11.55 -6.69 -2.07
CA GLY A 104 -10.33 -6.80 -1.27
C GLY A 104 -9.18 -5.90 -1.74
N GLY A 105 -9.05 -5.66 -3.05
CA GLY A 105 -7.95 -4.86 -3.59
C GLY A 105 -7.95 -3.41 -3.10
N TYR A 106 -9.14 -2.79 -3.01
CA TYR A 106 -9.29 -1.41 -2.54
C TYR A 106 -9.31 -1.28 -1.01
N ILE A 107 -9.47 -2.39 -0.27
CA ILE A 107 -9.40 -2.39 1.19
C ILE A 107 -7.94 -2.38 1.66
N MET A 108 -7.05 -3.06 0.95
CA MET A 108 -5.72 -3.36 1.47
C MET A 108 -4.81 -2.13 1.62
N PRO A 109 -4.74 -1.16 0.68
CA PRO A 109 -3.93 0.04 0.85
C PRO A 109 -4.31 0.90 2.08
N PRO A 110 -5.57 1.33 2.29
CA PRO A 110 -5.94 2.10 3.49
C PRO A 110 -5.80 1.27 4.78
N LEU A 111 -6.00 -0.05 4.73
CA LEU A 111 -5.75 -0.94 5.87
C LEU A 111 -4.27 -0.97 6.24
N MET A 112 -3.37 -1.16 5.27
CA MET A 112 -1.92 -1.17 5.53
C MET A 112 -1.40 0.18 6.01
N LEU A 113 -1.93 1.29 5.49
CA LEU A 113 -1.63 2.62 6.02
C LEU A 113 -1.99 2.71 7.51
N SER A 114 -3.20 2.28 7.87
CA SER A 114 -3.69 2.29 9.25
C SER A 114 -2.88 1.37 10.16
N ILE A 115 -2.53 0.16 9.70
CA ILE A 115 -1.66 -0.77 10.43
C ILE A 115 -0.29 -0.14 10.69
N GLY A 116 0.31 0.50 9.68
CA GLY A 116 1.57 1.20 9.82
C GLY A 116 1.50 2.26 10.93
N LEU A 117 0.50 3.13 10.90
CA LEU A 117 0.29 4.15 11.94
C LEU A 117 0.08 3.55 13.34
N ILE A 118 -0.71 2.48 13.46
CA ILE A 118 -0.92 1.78 14.75
C ILE A 118 0.40 1.20 15.26
N MET A 119 1.18 0.54 14.41
CA MET A 119 2.48 -0.03 14.79
C MET A 119 3.46 1.07 15.21
N GLN A 120 3.45 2.22 14.52
CA GLN A 120 4.26 3.38 14.93
C GLN A 120 3.84 3.91 16.31
N SER A 121 2.53 4.10 16.55
CA SER A 121 2.02 4.63 17.83
C SER A 121 2.40 3.77 19.05
N LYS A 122 2.65 2.47 18.81
CA LYS A 122 3.08 1.49 19.82
C LYS A 122 4.60 1.36 19.93
N GLY A 123 5.38 2.12 19.14
CA GLY A 123 6.83 1.97 19.06
C GLY A 123 7.27 0.65 18.44
N GLN A 124 6.43 0.03 17.60
CA GLN A 124 6.63 -1.31 17.02
C GLN A 124 6.73 -1.24 15.48
N GLY A 125 7.39 -0.21 14.94
CA GLY A 125 7.50 0.01 13.50
C GLY A 125 8.09 -1.19 12.74
N VAL A 126 8.98 -1.98 13.37
CA VAL A 126 9.56 -3.19 12.77
C VAL A 126 8.48 -4.21 12.40
N ILE A 127 7.40 -4.34 13.19
CA ILE A 127 6.31 -5.27 12.90
C ILE A 127 5.63 -4.92 11.57
N PHE A 128 5.44 -3.64 11.29
CA PHE A 128 4.86 -3.20 10.01
C PHE A 128 5.73 -3.62 8.81
N ILE A 129 7.05 -3.51 8.93
CA ILE A 129 7.97 -3.95 7.87
C ILE A 129 7.99 -5.48 7.76
N LEU A 130 7.94 -6.20 8.87
CA LEU A 130 7.82 -7.66 8.90
C LEU A 130 6.54 -8.15 8.20
N LEU A 131 5.42 -7.43 8.33
CA LEU A 131 4.20 -7.74 7.58
C LEU A 131 4.44 -7.62 6.08
N TYR A 132 5.14 -6.58 5.62
CA TYR A 132 5.53 -6.50 4.22
C TYR A 132 6.46 -7.64 3.81
N VAL A 133 7.46 -7.99 4.61
CA VAL A 133 8.32 -9.16 4.33
C VAL A 133 7.47 -10.43 4.14
N ALA A 134 6.47 -10.66 5.00
CA ALA A 134 5.56 -11.81 4.88
C ALA A 134 4.73 -11.78 3.58
N ILE A 135 4.18 -10.60 3.22
CA ILE A 135 3.46 -10.41 1.95
C ILE A 135 4.38 -10.70 0.76
N PHE A 136 5.61 -10.20 0.79
CA PHE A 136 6.58 -10.40 -0.27
C PHE A 136 7.08 -11.84 -0.40
N LEU A 137 7.26 -12.54 0.72
CA LEU A 137 7.56 -13.97 0.72
C LEU A 137 6.44 -14.75 0.04
N TYR A 138 5.19 -14.50 0.45
CA TYR A 138 4.03 -15.10 -0.21
C TYR A 138 3.99 -14.77 -1.70
N PHE A 139 4.19 -13.50 -2.06
CA PHE A 139 4.22 -13.05 -3.44
C PHE A 139 5.27 -13.79 -4.27
N THR A 140 6.48 -13.98 -3.74
CA THR A 140 7.59 -14.68 -4.41
C THR A 140 7.26 -16.14 -4.73
N PHE A 141 6.44 -16.79 -3.90
CA PHE A 141 5.99 -18.17 -4.16
C PHE A 141 4.96 -18.25 -5.29
N VAL A 142 4.13 -17.22 -5.47
CA VAL A 142 3.01 -17.23 -6.42
C VAL A 142 3.38 -16.60 -7.75
N THR A 143 4.21 -15.55 -7.74
CA THR A 143 4.55 -14.80 -8.94
C THR A 143 5.45 -15.58 -9.90
N SER A 144 5.19 -15.40 -11.19
CA SER A 144 6.12 -15.80 -12.24
C SER A 144 7.44 -14.99 -12.24
N ARG A 145 7.47 -13.77 -11.65
CA ARG A 145 8.62 -12.83 -11.70
C ARG A 145 9.36 -12.70 -10.37
N LYS A 146 10.29 -13.61 -10.09
CA LYS A 146 10.89 -13.75 -8.75
C LYS A 146 12.00 -12.75 -8.40
N VAL A 147 12.71 -12.20 -9.38
CA VAL A 147 13.93 -11.41 -9.11
C VAL A 147 13.65 -10.13 -8.32
N ALA A 148 12.69 -9.31 -8.77
CA ALA A 148 12.31 -8.07 -8.09
C ALA A 148 11.86 -8.29 -6.64
N PRO A 149 10.91 -9.20 -6.33
CA PRO A 149 10.49 -9.40 -4.95
C PRO A 149 11.60 -10.00 -4.07
N MET A 150 12.49 -10.85 -4.59
CA MET A 150 13.64 -11.33 -3.82
C MET A 150 14.59 -10.19 -3.42
N MET A 151 14.87 -9.24 -4.31
CA MET A 151 15.68 -8.06 -3.99
C MET A 151 15.00 -7.19 -2.93
N ILE A 152 13.68 -7.00 -3.03
CA ILE A 152 12.93 -6.21 -2.06
C ILE A 152 12.87 -6.92 -0.70
N ILE A 153 12.71 -8.24 -0.64
CA ILE A 153 12.80 -8.99 0.63
C ILE A 153 14.15 -8.78 1.28
N ALA A 154 15.25 -8.94 0.53
CA ALA A 154 16.59 -8.74 1.07
C ALA A 154 16.77 -7.32 1.63
N PHE A 155 16.28 -6.32 0.92
CA PHE A 155 16.26 -4.93 1.38
C PHE A 155 15.41 -4.75 2.65
N LEU A 156 14.17 -5.24 2.68
CA LEU A 156 13.29 -5.09 3.85
C LEU A 156 13.83 -5.84 5.08
N CYS A 157 14.46 -7.01 4.91
CA CYS A 157 15.15 -7.72 5.99
C CYS A 157 16.33 -6.90 6.56
N LEU A 158 17.10 -6.23 5.70
CA LEU A 158 18.13 -5.28 6.16
C LEU A 158 17.50 -4.13 6.96
N ILE A 159 16.39 -3.56 6.49
CA ILE A 159 15.70 -2.48 7.20
C ILE A 159 15.13 -2.95 8.54
N VAL A 160 14.61 -4.18 8.62
CA VAL A 160 14.20 -4.80 9.90
C VAL A 160 15.40 -4.87 10.85
N TYR A 161 16.55 -5.36 10.38
CA TYR A 161 17.76 -5.41 11.20
C TYR A 161 18.18 -4.01 11.69
N LEU A 162 18.19 -3.00 10.82
CA LEU A 162 18.51 -1.62 11.21
C LEU A 162 17.50 -1.05 12.22
N GLY A 163 16.21 -1.35 12.06
CA GLY A 163 15.17 -0.95 13.00
C GLY A 163 15.35 -1.55 14.40
N LEU A 164 15.73 -2.83 14.48
CA LEU A 164 16.04 -3.50 15.74
C LEU A 164 17.31 -2.97 16.42
N GLN A 165 18.23 -2.38 15.67
CA GLN A 165 19.47 -1.77 16.19
C GLN A 165 19.35 -0.25 16.42
N SER A 166 18.19 0.35 16.12
CA SER A 166 18.02 1.80 16.08
C SER A 166 18.22 2.49 17.43
N GLU A 167 17.92 1.83 18.55
CA GLU A 167 18.17 2.36 19.89
C GLU A 167 19.66 2.42 20.24
N ASN A 168 20.47 1.51 19.68
CA ASN A 168 21.88 1.37 20.02
C ASN A 168 22.80 2.24 19.15
N LEU A 169 22.37 2.62 17.93
CA LEU A 169 23.24 3.23 16.92
C LEU A 169 22.53 4.35 16.15
N HIS A 170 22.93 5.60 16.41
CA HIS A 170 22.30 6.82 15.90
C HIS A 170 22.27 6.94 14.37
N ASN A 171 23.20 6.31 13.64
CA ASN A 171 23.21 6.35 12.17
C ASN A 171 22.22 5.36 11.51
N TYR A 172 21.82 4.30 12.23
CA TYR A 172 20.88 3.30 11.71
C TYR A 172 19.43 3.73 11.84
N SER A 173 19.13 4.59 12.82
CA SER A 173 17.80 5.17 13.00
C SER A 173 17.38 6.05 11.81
N LEU A 174 18.30 6.75 11.14
CA LEU A 174 17.96 7.62 10.00
C LEU A 174 17.49 6.84 8.78
N ILE A 175 18.22 5.79 8.35
CA ILE A 175 17.83 4.99 7.18
C ILE A 175 16.48 4.30 7.45
N TYR A 176 16.34 3.74 8.65
CA TYR A 176 15.09 3.12 9.10
C TYR A 176 13.92 4.12 9.08
N LEU A 177 14.10 5.32 9.64
CA LEU A 177 13.14 6.42 9.61
C LEU A 177 12.75 6.76 8.17
N LEU A 178 13.71 6.96 7.28
CA LEU A 178 13.46 7.33 5.88
C LEU A 178 12.65 6.27 5.13
N VAL A 179 13.01 4.99 5.27
CA VAL A 179 12.27 3.89 4.61
C VAL A 179 10.87 3.75 5.20
N TYR A 180 10.72 3.90 6.51
CA TYR A 180 9.43 3.83 7.15
C TYR A 180 8.47 4.93 6.66
N HIS A 181 8.97 6.17 6.56
CA HIS A 181 8.21 7.27 5.97
C HIS A 181 7.96 7.08 4.48
N TRP A 182 8.89 6.45 3.77
CA TRP A 182 8.68 6.09 2.37
C TRP A 182 7.52 5.11 2.20
N LEU A 183 7.44 4.07 3.03
CA LEU A 183 6.32 3.13 3.02
C LEU A 183 4.99 3.83 3.37
N LEU A 184 4.95 4.62 4.43
CA LEU A 184 3.72 5.33 4.83
C LEU A 184 3.32 6.40 3.80
N GLY A 185 4.26 7.18 3.29
CA GLY A 185 3.99 8.27 2.35
C GLY A 185 3.54 7.76 0.98
N THR A 186 4.07 6.63 0.51
CA THR A 186 3.58 5.99 -0.72
C THR A 186 2.18 5.42 -0.55
N LEU A 187 1.86 4.81 0.61
CA LEU A 187 0.50 4.36 0.92
C LEU A 187 -0.48 5.51 1.05
N LEU A 188 -0.10 6.62 1.71
CA LEU A 188 -0.93 7.81 1.78
C LEU A 188 -1.18 8.40 0.38
N GLY A 189 -0.13 8.48 -0.42
CA GLY A 189 -0.21 8.89 -1.83
C GLY A 189 -1.18 8.02 -2.62
N GLU A 190 -1.13 6.70 -2.44
CA GLU A 190 -2.07 5.77 -3.05
C GLU A 190 -3.50 5.99 -2.57
N VAL A 191 -3.75 6.13 -1.27
CA VAL A 191 -5.11 6.35 -0.75
C VAL A 191 -5.73 7.63 -1.34
N ILE A 192 -4.94 8.69 -1.48
CA ILE A 192 -5.37 9.95 -2.12
C ILE A 192 -5.61 9.73 -3.62
N GLN A 193 -4.62 9.19 -4.33
CA GLN A 193 -4.69 8.99 -5.78
C GLN A 193 -5.81 8.02 -6.17
N SER A 194 -5.95 6.91 -5.45
CA SER A 194 -7.00 5.91 -5.64
C SER A 194 -8.38 6.52 -5.48
N SER A 195 -8.60 7.38 -4.49
CA SER A 195 -9.88 8.09 -4.31
C SER A 195 -10.24 8.94 -5.54
N ILE A 196 -9.27 9.67 -6.09
CA ILE A 196 -9.46 10.46 -7.31
C ILE A 196 -9.75 9.56 -8.52
N THR A 197 -8.97 8.49 -8.69
CA THR A 197 -9.12 7.55 -9.80
C THR A 197 -10.45 6.80 -9.75
N ILE A 198 -10.89 6.34 -8.57
CA ILE A 198 -12.20 5.70 -8.38
C ILE A 198 -13.31 6.67 -8.80
N ALA A 199 -13.26 7.94 -8.37
CA ALA A 199 -14.25 8.93 -8.77
C ALA A 199 -14.26 9.13 -10.30
N GLN A 200 -13.09 9.29 -10.92
CA GLN A 200 -12.97 9.42 -12.38
C GLN A 200 -13.53 8.20 -13.12
N LEU A 201 -13.17 6.99 -12.72
CA LEU A 201 -13.63 5.74 -13.33
C LEU A 201 -15.14 5.51 -13.15
N THR A 202 -15.71 5.97 -12.04
CA THR A 202 -17.15 5.85 -11.74
C THR A 202 -18.00 6.72 -12.66
N PHE A 203 -17.53 7.93 -12.95
CA PHE A 203 -18.28 8.92 -13.74
C PHE A 203 -17.82 9.03 -15.21
N ALA A 204 -16.78 8.29 -15.62
CA ALA A 204 -16.30 8.24 -16.99
C ALA A 204 -17.38 7.75 -17.97
N ARG A 205 -17.35 8.32 -19.19
CA ARG A 205 -18.20 7.93 -20.32
C ARG A 205 -17.35 7.82 -21.59
N PRO A 206 -17.32 6.67 -22.29
CA PRO A 206 -17.96 5.39 -21.92
C PRO A 206 -17.38 4.80 -20.64
N GLN A 207 -18.12 3.91 -19.98
CA GLN A 207 -17.66 3.28 -18.74
C GLN A 207 -16.49 2.32 -19.05
N PRO A 208 -15.30 2.53 -18.46
CA PRO A 208 -14.15 1.66 -18.68
C PRO A 208 -14.34 0.32 -17.96
N ASN A 209 -13.60 -0.70 -18.37
CA ASN A 209 -13.51 -1.96 -17.62
C ASN A 209 -12.58 -1.76 -16.41
N TRP A 210 -13.17 -1.81 -15.22
CA TRP A 210 -12.48 -1.80 -13.93
C TRP A 210 -13.30 -2.54 -12.87
N ASP A 211 -12.74 -2.73 -11.67
CA ASP A 211 -13.36 -3.52 -10.60
C ASP A 211 -14.78 -3.10 -10.22
N GLY A 212 -15.06 -1.79 -10.19
CA GLY A 212 -16.41 -1.29 -9.92
C GLY A 212 -17.43 -1.66 -10.99
N THR A 213 -17.02 -1.75 -12.27
CA THR A 213 -17.90 -2.28 -13.34
C THR A 213 -18.04 -3.79 -13.27
N ALA A 214 -16.98 -4.52 -12.88
CA ALA A 214 -17.05 -5.96 -12.67
C ALA A 214 -18.04 -6.29 -11.53
N LEU A 215 -17.97 -5.57 -10.41
CA LEU A 215 -18.92 -5.71 -9.31
C LEU A 215 -20.35 -5.38 -9.72
N ARG A 216 -20.56 -4.32 -10.52
CA ARG A 216 -21.89 -4.01 -11.06
C ARG A 216 -22.43 -5.16 -11.91
N ASN A 217 -21.62 -5.71 -12.81
CA ASN A 217 -22.06 -6.83 -13.67
C ASN A 217 -22.37 -8.09 -12.84
N ILE A 218 -21.62 -8.31 -11.77
CA ILE A 218 -21.82 -9.48 -10.89
C ILE A 218 -22.96 -9.26 -9.91
N THR A 219 -23.25 -8.05 -9.43
CA THR A 219 -24.23 -7.84 -8.34
C THR A 219 -25.51 -7.14 -8.79
N HIS A 220 -25.48 -6.52 -9.99
CA HIS A 220 -26.49 -5.56 -10.47
C HIS A 220 -26.61 -4.29 -9.61
N VAL A 221 -25.76 -4.12 -8.59
CA VAL A 221 -25.69 -2.90 -7.80
C VAL A 221 -24.93 -1.83 -8.58
N PRO A 222 -25.41 -0.57 -8.64
CA PRO A 222 -24.72 0.50 -9.34
C PRO A 222 -23.28 0.70 -8.85
N THR A 223 -22.35 0.93 -9.77
CA THR A 223 -20.92 1.10 -9.48
C THR A 223 -20.65 2.15 -8.41
N PHE A 224 -21.42 3.26 -8.38
CA PHE A 224 -21.21 4.33 -7.40
C PHE A 224 -21.33 3.87 -5.95
N VAL A 225 -22.10 2.82 -5.64
CA VAL A 225 -22.24 2.29 -4.28
C VAL A 225 -20.91 1.72 -3.78
N PHE A 226 -20.23 0.92 -4.61
CA PHE A 226 -18.91 0.38 -4.29
C PHE A 226 -17.85 1.47 -4.25
N SER A 227 -17.92 2.42 -5.19
CA SER A 227 -17.02 3.59 -5.21
C SER A 227 -17.14 4.42 -3.94
N SER A 228 -18.35 4.68 -3.47
CA SER A 228 -18.60 5.39 -2.21
C SER A 228 -18.02 4.63 -1.02
N LEU A 229 -18.18 3.31 -0.97
CA LEU A 229 -17.60 2.48 0.10
C LEU A 229 -16.07 2.62 0.15
N TRP A 230 -15.39 2.49 -0.98
CA TRP A 230 -13.93 2.57 -1.04
C TRP A 230 -13.40 3.99 -0.75
N ILE A 231 -14.07 5.03 -1.27
CA ILE A 231 -13.70 6.42 -0.98
C ILE A 231 -13.92 6.73 0.51
N LEU A 232 -14.99 6.22 1.13
CA LEU A 232 -15.21 6.38 2.57
C LEU A 232 -14.14 5.67 3.39
N LEU A 233 -13.71 4.47 2.99
CA LEU A 233 -12.63 3.75 3.66
C LEU A 233 -11.29 4.52 3.55
N ASN A 234 -10.99 5.04 2.37
CA ASN A 234 -9.83 5.90 2.15
C ASN A 234 -9.89 7.14 3.05
N GLY A 235 -11.04 7.85 3.07
CA GLY A 235 -11.28 8.99 3.92
C GLY A 235 -11.13 8.69 5.41
N ALA A 236 -11.62 7.52 5.86
CA ALA A 236 -11.47 7.07 7.24
C ALA A 236 -10.00 6.82 7.61
N SER A 237 -9.20 6.22 6.71
CA SER A 237 -7.76 6.03 6.95
C SER A 237 -6.98 7.35 6.99
N ILE A 238 -7.36 8.33 6.16
CA ILE A 238 -6.79 9.68 6.21
C ILE A 238 -7.17 10.38 7.51
N TYR A 239 -8.45 10.30 7.91
CA TYR A 239 -8.91 10.85 9.19
C TYR A 239 -8.15 10.25 10.37
N PHE A 240 -7.98 8.92 10.38
CA PHE A 240 -7.19 8.24 11.41
C PHE A 240 -5.73 8.70 11.45
N LEU A 241 -5.12 8.96 10.30
CA LEU A 241 -3.79 9.57 10.22
C LEU A 241 -3.77 10.96 10.85
N PHE A 242 -4.74 11.82 10.54
CA PHE A 242 -4.85 13.15 11.16
C PHE A 242 -5.02 13.06 12.68
N ASP A 243 -5.87 12.17 13.16
CA ASP A 243 -6.11 11.93 14.59
C ASP A 243 -4.80 11.52 15.31
N GLN A 244 -4.06 10.56 14.73
CA GLN A 244 -2.77 10.12 15.28
C GLN A 244 -1.71 11.24 15.31
N LEU A 245 -1.66 12.09 14.29
CA LEU A 245 -0.66 13.15 14.18
C LEU A 245 -0.98 14.38 15.04
N PHE A 246 -2.27 14.74 15.19
CA PHE A 246 -2.66 16.04 15.74
C PHE A 246 -3.49 15.98 17.03
N THR A 247 -4.00 14.81 17.41
CA THR A 247 -4.79 14.66 18.66
C THR A 247 -4.23 13.61 19.62
N GLY A 248 -3.25 12.80 19.19
CA GLY A 248 -2.53 11.89 20.07
C GLY A 248 -1.73 12.59 21.18
N PRO A 249 -1.37 11.89 22.26
CA PRO A 249 -0.67 12.44 23.43
C PRO A 249 0.77 12.94 23.16
N TYR A 250 1.25 12.88 21.91
CA TYR A 250 2.60 13.28 21.49
C TYR A 250 2.65 14.64 20.77
N THR A 251 1.55 15.39 20.78
CA THR A 251 1.34 16.61 19.97
C THR A 251 2.11 17.84 20.44
N LEU A 252 2.58 17.90 21.69
CA LEU A 252 3.26 19.08 22.22
C LEU A 252 4.78 19.15 21.97
N SER A 253 5.40 18.07 21.47
CA SER A 253 6.84 18.05 21.17
C SER A 253 7.18 18.24 19.67
N LEU A 254 6.18 18.20 18.78
CA LEU A 254 6.36 18.23 17.32
C LEU A 254 6.42 19.65 16.70
N ILE A 255 6.19 20.70 17.48
CA ILE A 255 6.27 22.09 17.03
C ILE A 255 7.70 22.68 17.24
N LEU A 256 8.60 21.95 17.90
CA LEU A 256 9.90 22.48 18.36
C LEU A 256 11.09 21.52 18.11
N ILE A 257 11.18 20.93 16.92
CA ILE A 257 12.46 20.37 16.38
C ILE A 257 12.58 20.71 14.89
#